data_AF-A0A965PBJ5-F1
#
_entry.id   AF-A0A965PBJ5-F1
#
_cell.length_a   1.000
_cell.length_b   1.000
_cell.length_c   1.000
_cell.angle_alpha   90.00
_cell.angle_beta   90.00
_cell.angle_gamma   90.00
#
_symmetry.space_group_name_H-M   'P 1'
#
loop_
_entity.id
_entity.type
_entity.pdbx_description
1 polymer ?
#
loop_
_entity_poly.entity_id
_entity_poly.type
_entity_poly.pdbx_seq_one_letter_code
_entity_poly.pdbx_strand_id
1 'polypeptide(L)'
;MPDNMTDDDSSNALSVHEGVSALADLVKSVQPKADTPKLPPDGSQAADAEADETAVVTDEESDAPSESEPETEEVVQLTLPNGERINAEEAVKGYLRQSDYTKKTQQLSQFEKQRQEEHAQYIERLKYLADSIPQEKEPDWLSLLDQIEPKEVQKAQIMWKQRAETKAAAKSAIEYAERQQLEQAFQNTMEVIGSGEFEPKWRDPKARDAGLNQVVQYGQDLGLSRQDLNIALTTPAAIIALEKARRWDELQKAKPKAIKETVEKPKVFTPGAKPGGKNSVDPTRTAINRLRQTNSNEDAVAALKSLRRPN
;
A
#
# COMPACT_ATOMS: atom_id res chain seq x y z
N MET A 1 -48.51 -53.50 6.34
CA MET A 1 -47.10 -53.22 6.01
C MET A 1 -47.06 -51.97 5.15
N PRO A 2 -46.57 -50.86 5.68
CA PRO A 2 -45.80 -49.92 4.90
C PRO A 2 -44.42 -49.76 5.53
N ASP A 3 -43.40 -50.17 4.77
CA ASP A 3 -42.00 -49.92 5.05
C ASP A 3 -41.51 -48.74 4.20
N ASN A 4 -40.53 -48.05 4.76
CA ASN A 4 -39.52 -47.22 4.11
C ASN A 4 -39.81 -45.71 3.98
N MET A 5 -39.48 -44.97 5.05
CA MET A 5 -39.24 -43.53 5.00
C MET A 5 -38.26 -43.10 6.12
N THR A 6 -37.04 -43.64 6.11
CA THR A 6 -35.94 -43.15 6.95
C THR A 6 -34.63 -43.59 6.33
N ASP A 7 -33.99 -42.80 5.46
CA ASP A 7 -32.56 -43.01 5.11
C ASP A 7 -31.88 -41.88 4.28
N ASP A 8 -32.37 -40.63 4.26
CA ASP A 8 -31.75 -39.56 3.43
C ASP A 8 -31.15 -38.36 4.20
N ASP A 9 -31.25 -38.32 5.54
CA ASP A 9 -30.72 -37.19 6.35
C ASP A 9 -29.33 -37.46 6.96
N SER A 10 -28.87 -38.71 6.95
CA SER A 10 -27.60 -39.11 7.60
C SER A 10 -26.36 -38.80 6.73
N SER A 11 -26.52 -38.76 5.40
CA SER A 11 -25.44 -38.49 4.45
C SER A 11 -24.97 -37.02 4.51
N ASN A 12 -25.89 -36.09 4.78
CA ASN A 12 -25.60 -34.66 4.89
C ASN A 12 -25.05 -34.28 6.28
N ALA A 13 -25.46 -34.97 7.34
CA ALA A 13 -24.93 -34.75 8.68
C ALA A 13 -23.42 -35.10 8.76
N LEU A 14 -22.99 -36.18 8.10
CA LEU A 14 -21.58 -36.59 8.05
C LEU A 14 -20.69 -35.57 7.31
N SER A 15 -21.17 -34.95 6.23
CA SER A 15 -20.42 -33.91 5.50
C SER A 15 -20.28 -32.61 6.29
N VAL A 16 -21.32 -32.22 7.05
CA VAL A 16 -21.28 -31.06 7.95
C VAL A 16 -20.34 -31.31 9.11
N HIS A 17 -20.32 -32.52 9.68
CA HIS A 17 -19.38 -32.89 10.73
C HIS A 17 -17.92 -32.88 10.25
N GLU A 18 -17.65 -33.42 9.06
CA GLU A 18 -16.32 -33.38 8.45
C GLU A 18 -15.87 -31.94 8.15
N GLY A 19 -16.77 -31.11 7.63
CA GLY A 19 -16.54 -29.69 7.39
C GLY A 19 -16.24 -28.89 8.67
N VAL A 20 -16.95 -29.19 9.76
CA VAL A 20 -16.71 -28.54 11.06
C VAL A 20 -15.38 -28.98 11.68
N SER A 21 -15.01 -30.26 11.59
CA SER A 21 -13.68 -30.71 12.06
C SER A 21 -12.55 -30.07 11.26
N ALA A 22 -12.68 -30.01 9.93
CA ALA A 22 -11.70 -29.36 9.07
C ALA A 22 -11.59 -27.87 9.38
N LEU A 23 -12.72 -27.18 9.62
CA LEU A 23 -12.74 -25.79 10.05
C LEU A 23 -12.07 -25.60 11.43
N ALA A 24 -12.33 -26.48 12.39
CA ALA A 24 -11.76 -26.40 13.73
C ALA A 24 -10.23 -26.52 13.71
N ASP A 25 -9.70 -27.47 12.94
CA ASP A 25 -8.27 -27.62 12.70
C ASP A 25 -7.69 -26.36 12.02
N LEU A 26 -8.44 -25.81 11.08
CA LEU A 26 -8.02 -24.64 10.31
C LEU A 26 -7.97 -23.37 11.21
N VAL A 27 -8.96 -23.17 12.07
CA VAL A 27 -8.98 -22.05 13.02
C VAL A 27 -7.82 -22.12 14.01
N LYS A 28 -7.46 -23.33 14.46
CA LYS A 28 -6.37 -23.54 15.42
C LYS A 28 -4.99 -23.13 14.89
N SER A 29 -4.80 -23.08 13.57
CA SER A 29 -3.56 -22.61 12.95
C SER A 29 -3.54 -21.12 12.59
N VAL A 30 -4.70 -20.44 12.52
CA VAL A 30 -4.73 -18.97 12.40
C VAL A 30 -4.46 -18.30 13.73
N GLN A 31 -4.93 -18.90 14.82
CA GLN A 31 -4.58 -18.36 16.13
C GLN A 31 -3.05 -18.35 16.24
N PRO A 32 -2.45 -17.23 16.66
CA PRO A 32 -1.03 -17.18 16.81
C PRO A 32 -0.65 -18.20 17.89
N LYS A 33 -0.20 -19.37 17.47
CA LYS A 33 0.79 -20.07 18.26
C LYS A 33 1.90 -19.06 18.43
N ALA A 34 2.30 -18.82 19.67
CA ALA A 34 3.59 -18.24 19.99
C ALA A 34 4.70 -19.22 19.57
N ASP A 35 4.68 -19.69 18.32
CA ASP A 35 5.85 -20.17 17.62
C ASP A 35 6.57 -18.91 17.18
N THR A 36 7.23 -18.28 18.16
CA THR A 36 8.48 -17.57 17.87
C THR A 36 9.23 -18.44 16.87
N PRO A 37 9.56 -17.94 15.66
CA PRO A 37 10.54 -18.61 14.84
C PRO A 37 11.73 -18.80 15.76
N LYS A 38 12.06 -20.06 16.07
CA LYS A 38 13.33 -20.38 16.69
C LYS A 38 14.33 -19.89 15.65
N LEU A 39 14.84 -18.68 15.87
CA LEU A 39 16.02 -18.18 15.19
C LEU A 39 17.00 -19.37 15.19
N PRO A 40 17.63 -19.71 14.05
CA PRO A 40 18.83 -20.52 14.15
C PRO A 40 19.70 -19.86 15.21
N PRO A 41 20.13 -20.59 16.26
CA PRO A 41 20.82 -19.99 17.38
C PRO A 41 22.00 -19.20 16.83
N ASP A 42 22.02 -17.90 17.12
CA ASP A 42 23.25 -17.13 17.06
C ASP A 42 24.19 -17.76 18.09
N GLY A 43 25.06 -18.61 17.57
CA GLY A 43 25.87 -19.54 18.29
C GLY A 43 27.20 -19.63 17.58
N SER A 44 28.06 -18.65 17.87
CA SER A 44 29.50 -18.86 17.84
C SER A 44 29.84 -20.01 18.79
N GLN A 45 29.74 -21.24 18.31
CA GLN A 45 30.33 -22.41 18.94
C GLN A 45 30.62 -23.43 17.85
N ALA A 46 31.92 -23.65 17.67
CA ALA A 46 32.47 -24.77 16.93
C ALA A 46 31.80 -26.07 17.38
N ALA A 47 31.17 -26.75 16.44
CA ALA A 47 30.83 -28.15 16.53
C ALA A 47 31.24 -28.78 15.21
N ASP A 48 32.45 -29.31 15.24
CA ASP A 48 32.81 -30.62 14.70
C ASP A 48 31.59 -31.41 14.18
N ALA A 49 31.53 -31.56 12.86
CA ALA A 49 30.66 -32.50 12.21
C ALA A 49 31.52 -33.21 11.15
N GLU A 50 31.93 -34.43 11.51
CA GLU A 50 32.41 -35.45 10.60
C GLU A 50 31.58 -35.43 9.32
N ALA A 51 32.25 -35.17 8.20
CA ALA A 51 31.79 -35.55 6.88
C ALA A 51 32.72 -36.67 6.40
N ASP A 52 32.21 -37.88 6.51
CA ASP A 52 32.64 -39.05 5.75
C ASP A 52 32.49 -38.73 4.25
N GLU A 53 33.61 -38.46 3.57
CA GLU A 53 33.74 -38.74 2.14
C GLU A 53 35.05 -39.49 1.90
N THR A 54 34.86 -40.78 1.72
CA THR A 54 35.76 -41.74 1.08
C THR A 54 36.34 -41.19 -0.23
N ALA A 55 37.63 -40.88 -0.22
CA ALA A 55 38.48 -40.89 -1.41
C ALA A 55 39.74 -41.70 -1.08
N VAL A 56 39.66 -43.01 -1.33
CA VAL A 56 40.81 -43.90 -1.34
C VAL A 56 41.63 -43.58 -2.58
N VAL A 57 42.82 -43.00 -2.38
CA VAL A 57 43.95 -43.20 -3.28
C VAL A 57 45.13 -43.66 -2.42
N THR A 58 45.37 -44.96 -2.50
CA THR A 58 46.60 -45.64 -2.12
C THR A 58 47.78 -45.08 -2.90
N ASP A 59 48.82 -44.62 -2.19
CA ASP A 59 50.24 -44.90 -2.51
C ASP A 59 51.09 -44.51 -1.30
N GLU A 60 51.38 -45.49 -0.45
CA GLU A 60 52.37 -45.40 0.62
C GLU A 60 53.67 -45.97 0.05
N GLU A 61 54.56 -45.13 -0.48
CA GLU A 61 55.95 -45.52 -0.68
C GLU A 61 56.93 -44.34 -0.49
N SER A 62 57.87 -44.57 0.42
CA SER A 62 59.19 -43.94 0.56
C SER A 62 59.31 -42.49 1.03
N ASP A 63 59.66 -42.38 2.31
CA ASP A 63 60.42 -41.29 2.91
C ASP A 63 61.81 -41.17 2.25
N ALA A 64 62.03 -40.07 1.54
CA ALA A 64 63.36 -39.56 1.21
C ALA A 64 63.30 -38.02 1.26
N PRO A 65 64.19 -37.34 2.02
CA PRO A 65 64.17 -35.90 2.12
C PRO A 65 64.81 -35.29 0.87
N SER A 66 63.99 -34.77 -0.04
CA SER A 66 64.48 -33.93 -1.13
C SER A 66 64.36 -32.47 -0.74
N GLU A 67 65.50 -31.90 -0.34
CA GLU A 67 65.75 -30.47 -0.24
C GLU A 67 65.27 -29.78 -1.53
N SER A 68 64.18 -29.00 -1.44
CA SER A 68 63.69 -28.17 -2.54
C SER A 68 63.29 -26.81 -1.99
N GLU A 69 63.71 -25.81 -2.77
CA GLU A 69 63.73 -24.37 -2.50
C GLU A 69 62.37 -23.83 -2.04
N PRO A 70 62.31 -22.74 -1.26
CA PRO A 70 61.04 -22.10 -0.98
C PRO A 70 60.50 -21.54 -2.30
N GLU A 71 59.53 -22.22 -2.92
CA GLU A 71 58.61 -21.59 -3.85
C GLU A 71 57.96 -20.44 -3.09
N THR A 72 58.42 -19.23 -3.39
CA THR A 72 57.75 -18.02 -2.97
C THR A 72 56.36 -18.05 -3.57
N GLU A 73 55.36 -18.42 -2.77
CA GLU A 73 53.97 -18.18 -3.07
C GLU A 73 53.84 -16.69 -3.41
N GLU A 74 53.81 -16.37 -4.71
CA GLU A 74 53.56 -15.00 -5.17
C GLU A 74 52.14 -14.66 -4.75
N VAL A 75 52.03 -14.01 -3.59
CA VAL A 75 50.79 -13.43 -3.08
C VAL A 75 50.31 -12.41 -4.11
N VAL A 76 49.45 -12.84 -5.04
CA VAL A 76 48.89 -11.98 -6.07
C VAL A 76 47.97 -10.96 -5.39
N GLN A 77 48.47 -9.74 -5.21
CA GLN A 77 47.71 -8.64 -4.61
C GLN A 77 46.84 -7.95 -5.66
N LEU A 78 45.52 -7.98 -5.48
CA LEU A 78 44.57 -7.22 -6.27
C LEU A 78 44.26 -5.89 -5.58
N THR A 79 44.24 -4.80 -6.34
CA THR A 79 43.84 -3.48 -5.84
C THR A 79 42.37 -3.22 -6.19
N LEU A 80 41.55 -2.99 -5.17
CA LEU A 80 40.13 -2.65 -5.32
C LEU A 80 39.93 -1.19 -5.79
N PRO A 81 38.72 -0.82 -6.27
CA PRO A 81 38.40 0.56 -6.69
C PRO A 81 38.52 1.62 -5.58
N ASN A 82 38.51 1.20 -4.32
CA ASN A 82 38.69 2.04 -3.13
C ASN A 82 40.18 2.25 -2.76
N GLY A 83 41.13 1.66 -3.52
CA GLY A 83 42.57 1.77 -3.30
C GLY A 83 43.15 0.75 -2.30
N GLU A 84 42.32 -0.14 -1.75
CA GLU A 84 42.74 -1.17 -0.80
C GLU A 84 43.36 -2.37 -1.54
N ARG A 85 44.44 -2.95 -0.99
CA ARG A 85 45.14 -4.10 -1.57
C ARG A 85 44.73 -5.35 -0.81
N ILE A 86 44.11 -6.30 -1.50
CA ILE A 86 43.72 -7.61 -0.95
C ILE A 86 44.48 -8.72 -1.66
N ASN A 87 44.69 -9.84 -0.97
CA ASN A 87 45.22 -11.04 -1.61
C ASN A 87 44.14 -11.69 -2.50
N ALA A 88 44.55 -12.45 -3.52
CA ALA A 88 43.67 -13.24 -4.37
C ALA A 88 42.72 -14.15 -3.57
N GLU A 89 43.20 -14.76 -2.47
CA GLU A 89 42.34 -15.56 -1.59
C GLU A 89 41.23 -14.75 -0.93
N GLU A 90 41.52 -13.53 -0.50
CA GLU A 90 40.55 -12.65 0.15
C GLU A 90 39.52 -12.15 -0.87
N ALA A 91 39.93 -11.91 -2.12
CA ALA A 91 39.02 -11.59 -3.21
C ALA A 91 38.02 -12.72 -3.47
N VAL A 92 38.51 -13.97 -3.53
CA VAL A 92 37.66 -15.15 -3.72
C VAL A 92 36.72 -15.34 -2.52
N LYS A 93 37.23 -15.23 -1.28
CA LYS A 93 36.42 -15.33 -0.06
C LYS A 93 35.35 -14.23 -0.01
N GLY A 94 35.67 -13.00 -0.43
CA GLY A 94 34.73 -11.88 -0.54
C GLY A 94 33.61 -12.15 -1.56
N TYR A 95 33.97 -12.63 -2.75
CA TYR A 95 33.00 -13.03 -3.78
C TYR A 95 32.09 -14.16 -3.29
N LEU A 96 32.66 -15.21 -2.67
CA LEU A 96 31.89 -16.32 -2.12
C LEU A 96 30.88 -15.83 -1.08
N ARG A 97 31.30 -14.98 -0.12
CA ARG A 97 30.41 -14.38 0.89
C ARG A 97 29.29 -13.55 0.26
N GLN A 98 29.60 -12.71 -0.73
CA GLN A 98 28.59 -11.91 -1.44
C GLN A 98 27.61 -12.80 -2.21
N SER A 99 28.12 -13.84 -2.86
CA SER A 99 27.29 -14.80 -3.60
C SER A 99 26.37 -15.58 -2.65
N ASP A 100 26.87 -15.98 -1.48
CA ASP A 100 26.10 -16.69 -0.46
C ASP A 100 25.08 -15.77 0.20
N TYR A 101 25.45 -14.54 0.53
CA TYR A 101 24.52 -13.54 1.06
C TYR A 101 23.39 -13.29 0.06
N THR A 102 23.73 -13.08 -1.21
CA THR A 102 22.74 -12.86 -2.28
C THR A 102 21.80 -14.06 -2.42
N LYS A 103 22.34 -15.29 -2.47
CA LYS A 103 21.53 -16.52 -2.54
C LYS A 103 20.63 -16.65 -1.31
N LYS A 104 21.16 -16.44 -0.10
CA LYS A 104 20.40 -16.54 1.16
C LYS A 104 19.29 -15.48 1.22
N THR A 105 19.58 -14.24 0.84
CA THR A 105 18.56 -13.17 0.80
C THR A 105 17.49 -13.45 -0.24
N GLN A 106 17.87 -13.96 -1.43
CA GLN A 106 16.91 -14.38 -2.44
C GLN A 106 16.03 -15.54 -1.95
N GLN A 107 16.64 -16.55 -1.33
CA GLN A 107 15.92 -17.68 -0.72
C GLN A 107 14.98 -17.22 0.40
N LEU A 108 15.43 -16.29 1.26
CA LEU A 108 14.60 -15.73 2.32
C LEU A 108 13.40 -14.96 1.75
N SER A 109 13.62 -14.12 0.73
CA SER A 109 12.54 -13.40 0.05
C SER A 109 11.54 -14.35 -0.62
N GLN A 110 12.03 -15.42 -1.26
CA GLN A 110 11.17 -16.45 -1.85
C GLN A 110 10.37 -17.18 -0.77
N PHE A 111 11.01 -17.54 0.35
CA PHE A 111 10.36 -18.21 1.47
C PHE A 111 9.28 -17.33 2.13
N GLU A 112 9.55 -16.04 2.31
CA GLU A 112 8.56 -15.10 2.85
C GLU A 112 7.37 -14.93 1.91
N LYS A 113 7.62 -14.83 0.59
CA LYS A 113 6.55 -14.77 -0.42
C LYS A 113 5.70 -16.03 -0.41
N GLN A 114 6.34 -17.21 -0.42
CA GLN A 114 5.63 -18.50 -0.35
C GLN A 114 4.78 -18.58 0.92
N ARG A 115 5.33 -18.22 2.09
CA ARG A 115 4.59 -18.20 3.35
C ARG A 115 3.38 -17.26 3.29
N GLN A 116 3.54 -16.09 2.69
CA GLN A 116 2.45 -15.11 2.56
C GLN A 116 1.36 -15.59 1.60
N GLU A 117 1.73 -16.23 0.50
CA GLU A 117 0.81 -16.84 -0.46
C GLU A 117 0.05 -18.03 0.16
N GLU A 118 0.75 -18.92 0.85
CA GLU A 118 0.16 -20.04 1.58
C GLU A 118 -0.84 -19.52 2.63
N HIS A 119 -0.44 -18.50 3.40
CA HIS A 119 -1.31 -17.89 4.39
C HIS A 119 -2.53 -17.20 3.76
N ALA A 120 -2.39 -16.59 2.58
CA ALA A 120 -3.51 -16.01 1.85
C ALA A 120 -4.49 -17.09 1.37
N GLN A 121 -3.99 -18.15 0.72
CA GLN A 121 -4.81 -19.29 0.29
C GLN A 121 -5.50 -19.97 1.47
N TYR A 122 -4.83 -20.01 2.62
CA TYR A 122 -5.35 -20.55 3.86
C TYR A 122 -6.56 -19.77 4.39
N ILE A 123 -6.45 -18.44 4.42
CA ILE A 123 -7.57 -17.56 4.80
C ILE A 123 -8.73 -17.69 3.80
N GLU A 124 -8.45 -17.81 2.50
CA GLU A 124 -9.49 -18.04 1.49
C GLU A 124 -10.22 -19.36 1.71
N ARG A 125 -9.47 -20.44 2.01
CA ARG A 125 -10.05 -21.74 2.35
C ARG A 125 -10.90 -21.67 3.62
N LEU A 126 -10.44 -20.94 4.65
CA LEU A 126 -11.22 -20.68 5.86
C LEU A 126 -12.53 -19.98 5.57
N LYS A 127 -12.48 -18.91 4.76
CA LYS A 127 -13.67 -18.16 4.35
C LYS A 127 -14.66 -19.07 3.65
N TYR A 128 -14.19 -19.82 2.65
CA TYR A 128 -15.03 -20.77 1.91
C TYR A 128 -15.68 -21.82 2.82
N LEU A 129 -14.92 -22.43 3.74
CA LEU A 129 -15.47 -23.41 4.68
C LEU A 129 -16.45 -22.76 5.66
N ALA A 130 -16.15 -21.57 6.19
CA ALA A 130 -17.04 -20.86 7.10
C ALA A 130 -18.39 -20.50 6.44
N ASP A 131 -18.37 -20.13 5.15
CA ASP A 131 -19.56 -19.82 4.36
C ASP A 131 -20.36 -21.07 3.95
N SER A 132 -19.66 -22.20 3.77
CA SER A 132 -20.31 -23.49 3.46
C SER A 132 -21.13 -24.05 4.64
N ILE A 133 -20.85 -23.61 5.87
CA ILE A 133 -21.59 -24.06 7.07
C ILE A 133 -22.93 -23.32 7.14
N PRO A 134 -24.07 -24.03 6.97
CA PRO A 134 -25.38 -23.41 6.99
C PRO A 134 -25.63 -22.62 8.28
N GLN A 135 -26.47 -21.58 8.19
CA GLN A 135 -26.96 -20.88 9.37
C GLN A 135 -28.00 -21.76 10.08
N GLU A 136 -27.54 -22.69 10.91
CA GLU A 136 -28.40 -23.48 11.79
C GLU A 136 -28.98 -22.57 12.89
N LYS A 137 -30.30 -22.57 13.03
CA LYS A 137 -30.97 -21.98 14.19
C LYS A 137 -30.83 -22.93 15.38
N GLU A 138 -30.82 -22.39 16.59
CA GLU A 138 -30.83 -23.21 17.80
C GLU A 138 -32.08 -24.12 17.83
N PRO A 139 -31.92 -25.44 17.99
CA PRO A 139 -33.03 -26.37 18.17
C PRO A 139 -33.79 -26.09 19.47
N ASP A 140 -35.10 -26.34 19.48
CA ASP A 140 -35.88 -26.30 20.72
C ASP A 140 -35.61 -27.55 21.57
N TRP A 141 -34.61 -27.44 22.45
CA TRP A 141 -34.14 -28.54 23.31
C TRP A 141 -35.21 -29.07 24.25
N LEU A 142 -36.17 -28.24 24.67
CA LEU A 142 -37.25 -28.64 25.58
C LEU A 142 -38.20 -29.61 24.89
N SER A 143 -38.63 -29.27 23.67
CA SER A 143 -39.48 -30.14 22.84
C SER A 143 -38.78 -31.45 22.47
N LEU A 144 -37.46 -31.44 22.27
CA LEU A 144 -36.66 -32.63 21.98
C LEU A 144 -36.53 -33.58 23.19
N LEU A 145 -36.49 -33.04 24.41
CA LEU A 145 -36.43 -33.83 25.63
C LEU A 145 -37.73 -34.60 25.91
N ASP A 146 -38.87 -34.07 25.46
CA ASP A 146 -40.17 -34.72 25.56
C ASP A 146 -40.34 -35.86 24.53
N GLN A 147 -39.54 -35.87 23.46
CA GLN A 147 -39.67 -36.81 22.33
C GLN A 147 -38.59 -37.90 22.30
N ILE A 148 -37.41 -37.63 22.85
CA ILE A 148 -36.20 -38.46 22.69
C ILE A 148 -35.55 -38.73 24.07
N GLU A 149 -34.78 -39.81 24.19
CA GLU A 149 -34.02 -40.10 25.42
C GLU A 149 -33.12 -38.93 25.86
N PRO A 150 -33.07 -38.60 27.17
CA PRO A 150 -32.25 -37.49 27.69
C PRO A 150 -30.77 -37.53 27.29
N LYS A 151 -30.21 -38.74 27.13
CA LYS A 151 -28.80 -38.92 26.74
C LYS A 151 -28.54 -38.48 25.29
N GLU A 152 -29.48 -38.71 24.39
CA GLU A 152 -29.33 -38.33 22.98
C GLU A 152 -29.46 -36.82 22.81
N VAL A 153 -30.39 -36.19 23.54
CA VAL A 153 -30.54 -34.74 23.58
C VAL A 153 -29.27 -34.07 24.14
N GLN A 154 -28.66 -34.63 25.20
CA GLN A 154 -27.37 -34.14 25.71
C GLN A 154 -26.25 -34.23 24.67
N LYS A 155 -26.14 -35.35 23.96
CA LYS A 155 -25.16 -35.50 22.87
C LYS A 155 -25.41 -34.46 21.77
N ALA A 156 -26.65 -34.31 21.33
CA ALA A 156 -27.03 -33.33 20.31
C ALA A 156 -26.70 -31.89 20.75
N GLN A 157 -26.93 -31.56 22.02
CA GLN A 157 -26.57 -30.25 22.58
C GLN A 157 -25.06 -30.02 22.61
N ILE A 158 -24.26 -31.02 22.99
CA ILE A 158 -22.79 -30.93 22.98
C ILE A 158 -22.29 -30.73 21.55
N MET A 159 -22.78 -31.51 20.59
CA MET A 159 -22.39 -31.40 19.19
C MET A 159 -22.79 -30.03 18.62
N TRP A 160 -24.00 -29.55 18.92
CA TRP A 160 -24.44 -28.22 18.49
C TRP A 160 -23.56 -27.11 19.07
N LYS A 161 -23.24 -27.16 20.38
CA LYS A 161 -22.34 -26.19 21.01
C LYS A 161 -20.97 -26.18 20.34
N GLN A 162 -20.38 -27.34 20.08
CA GLN A 162 -19.10 -27.43 19.37
C GLN A 162 -19.18 -26.83 17.95
N ARG A 163 -20.25 -27.09 17.20
CA ARG A 163 -20.45 -26.47 15.87
C ARG A 163 -20.61 -24.95 15.96
N ALA A 164 -21.35 -24.46 16.95
CA ALA A 164 -21.53 -23.02 17.17
C ALA A 164 -20.22 -22.33 17.55
N GLU A 165 -19.44 -22.92 18.46
CA GLU A 165 -18.14 -22.41 18.90
C GLU A 165 -17.11 -22.40 17.76
N THR A 166 -16.99 -23.48 17.00
CA THR A 166 -16.08 -23.57 15.84
C THR A 166 -16.42 -22.54 14.77
N LYS A 167 -17.71 -22.35 14.46
CA LYS A 167 -18.18 -21.32 13.53
C LYS A 167 -17.86 -19.90 14.04
N ALA A 168 -18.12 -19.63 15.32
CA ALA A 168 -17.79 -18.33 15.92
C ALA A 168 -16.28 -18.06 15.90
N ALA A 169 -15.47 -19.08 16.23
CA ALA A 169 -14.03 -18.99 16.19
C ALA A 169 -13.51 -18.75 14.75
N ALA A 170 -14.09 -19.42 13.74
CA ALA A 170 -13.74 -19.17 12.33
C ALA A 170 -14.07 -17.75 11.88
N LYS A 171 -15.25 -17.23 12.21
CA LYS A 171 -15.60 -15.83 11.92
C LYS A 171 -14.60 -14.87 12.56
N SER A 172 -14.27 -15.07 13.84
CA SER A 172 -13.30 -14.23 14.53
C SER A 172 -11.90 -14.29 13.92
N ALA A 173 -11.47 -15.47 13.44
CA ALA A 173 -10.19 -15.66 12.78
C ALA A 173 -10.14 -14.95 11.41
N ILE A 174 -11.23 -15.03 10.65
CA ILE A 174 -11.39 -14.32 9.37
C ILE A 174 -11.35 -12.80 9.57
N GLU A 175 -12.17 -12.28 10.50
CA GLU A 175 -12.20 -10.85 10.82
C GLU A 175 -10.84 -10.34 11.32
N TYR A 176 -10.14 -11.15 12.12
CA TYR A 176 -8.77 -10.85 12.55
C TYR A 176 -7.81 -10.75 11.37
N ALA A 177 -7.86 -11.73 10.46
CA ALA A 177 -7.03 -11.77 9.26
C ALA A 177 -7.29 -10.58 8.32
N GLU A 178 -8.56 -10.23 8.09
CA GLU A 178 -8.92 -9.07 7.26
C GLU A 178 -8.43 -7.76 7.88
N ARG A 179 -8.58 -7.61 9.20
CA ARG A 179 -8.07 -6.43 9.92
C ARG A 179 -6.55 -6.32 9.80
N GLN A 180 -5.83 -7.43 9.92
CA GLN A 180 -4.37 -7.48 9.72
C GLN A 180 -3.98 -7.05 8.30
N GLN A 181 -4.70 -7.54 7.29
CA GLN A 181 -4.45 -7.15 5.89
C GLN A 181 -4.71 -5.65 5.66
N LEU A 182 -5.80 -5.11 6.20
CA LEU A 182 -6.11 -3.68 6.09
C LEU A 182 -5.06 -2.82 6.79
N GLU A 183 -4.62 -3.21 7.98
CA GLU A 183 -3.55 -2.51 8.71
C GLU A 183 -2.24 -2.53 7.91
N GLN A 184 -1.82 -3.68 7.40
CA GLN A 184 -0.62 -3.80 6.56
C GLN A 184 -0.72 -2.95 5.29
N ALA A 185 -1.87 -2.99 4.61
CA ALA A 185 -2.10 -2.16 3.43
C ALA A 185 -2.00 -0.67 3.79
N PHE A 186 -2.59 -0.25 4.91
CA PHE A 186 -2.49 1.12 5.41
C PHE A 186 -1.05 1.52 5.73
N GLN A 187 -0.27 0.67 6.41
CA GLN A 187 1.15 0.92 6.70
C GLN A 187 1.96 1.08 5.41
N ASN A 188 1.80 0.17 4.45
CA ASN A 188 2.44 0.27 3.14
C ASN A 188 2.07 1.57 2.42
N THR A 189 0.82 2.03 2.55
CA THR A 189 0.45 3.33 1.97
C THR A 189 1.15 4.50 2.61
N MET A 190 1.26 4.50 3.94
CA MET A 190 1.95 5.56 4.67
C MET A 190 3.43 5.61 4.33
N GLU A 191 4.06 4.47 4.06
CA GLU A 191 5.44 4.41 3.56
C GLU A 191 5.56 5.01 2.16
N VAL A 192 4.70 4.59 1.21
CA VAL A 192 4.70 5.11 -0.16
C VAL A 192 4.41 6.60 -0.20
N ILE A 193 3.42 7.07 0.57
CA ILE A 193 3.06 8.48 0.67
C ILE A 193 4.16 9.28 1.40
N GLY A 194 4.75 8.69 2.44
CA GLY A 194 5.85 9.26 3.23
C GLY A 194 7.20 9.30 2.50
N SER A 195 7.37 8.52 1.42
CA SER A 195 8.55 8.58 0.55
C SER A 195 8.81 9.99 -0.01
N GLY A 196 7.75 10.80 -0.09
CA GLY A 196 7.78 12.16 -0.64
C GLY A 196 7.82 12.20 -2.17
N GLU A 197 7.57 11.08 -2.86
CA GLU A 197 7.48 11.04 -4.32
C GLU A 197 6.37 11.93 -4.88
N PHE A 198 5.19 11.91 -4.25
CA PHE A 198 4.07 12.75 -4.67
C PHE A 198 4.15 14.18 -4.12
N GLU A 199 4.42 14.33 -2.81
CA GLU A 199 4.53 15.61 -2.13
C GLU A 199 5.76 15.61 -1.23
N PRO A 200 6.83 16.35 -1.55
CA PRO A 200 8.08 16.32 -0.78
C PRO A 200 7.91 16.67 0.70
N LYS A 201 6.92 17.53 1.02
CA LYS A 201 6.61 17.93 2.40
C LYS A 201 6.09 16.77 3.25
N TRP A 202 5.54 15.73 2.64
CA TRP A 202 5.00 14.56 3.34
C TRP A 202 6.08 13.59 3.86
N ARG A 203 7.36 13.89 3.61
CA ARG A 203 8.47 13.27 4.36
C ARG A 203 8.44 13.59 5.85
N ASP A 204 7.91 14.76 6.22
CA ASP A 204 7.62 15.08 7.63
C ASP A 204 6.27 14.46 8.03
N PRO A 205 6.24 13.56 9.03
CA PRO A 205 5.01 12.95 9.51
C PRO A 205 3.92 13.96 9.86
N LYS A 206 4.28 15.11 10.46
CA LYS A 206 3.28 16.12 10.86
C LYS A 206 2.60 16.76 9.65
N ALA A 207 3.38 17.08 8.62
CA ALA A 207 2.86 17.67 7.39
C ALA A 207 2.05 16.66 6.58
N ARG A 208 2.47 15.38 6.58
CA ARG A 208 1.72 14.28 5.99
C ARG A 208 0.37 14.11 6.66
N ASP A 209 0.34 13.98 7.98
CA ASP A 209 -0.89 13.74 8.74
C ASP A 209 -1.87 14.92 8.60
N ALA A 210 -1.36 16.16 8.56
CA ALA A 210 -2.17 17.33 8.24
C ALA A 210 -2.77 17.27 6.82
N GLY A 211 -1.98 16.84 5.83
CA GLY A 211 -2.46 16.63 4.46
C GLY A 211 -3.50 15.52 4.36
N LEU A 212 -3.28 14.37 5.01
CA LEU A 212 -4.24 13.26 5.05
C LEU A 212 -5.55 13.67 5.71
N ASN A 213 -5.50 14.48 6.78
CA ASN A 213 -6.71 15.03 7.40
C ASN A 213 -7.50 15.91 6.44
N GLN A 214 -6.84 16.72 5.61
CA GLN A 214 -7.51 17.53 4.57
C GLN A 214 -8.14 16.65 3.49
N VAL A 215 -7.46 15.56 3.09
CA VAL A 215 -7.99 14.56 2.15
C VAL A 215 -9.26 13.90 2.71
N VAL A 216 -9.24 13.49 3.98
CA VAL A 216 -10.40 12.89 4.66
C VAL A 216 -11.56 13.87 4.74
N GLN A 217 -11.31 15.13 5.13
CA GLN A 217 -12.34 16.17 5.18
C GLN A 217 -12.97 16.42 3.80
N TYR A 218 -12.14 16.54 2.77
CA TYR A 218 -12.63 16.72 1.40
C TYR A 218 -13.46 15.52 0.92
N GLY A 219 -13.05 14.30 1.24
CA GLY A 219 -13.85 13.11 0.94
C GLY A 219 -15.21 13.09 1.66
N GLN A 220 -15.26 13.56 2.91
CA GLN A 220 -16.52 13.72 3.64
C GLN A 220 -17.42 14.79 3.00
N ASP A 221 -16.84 15.90 2.54
CA ASP A 221 -17.57 16.96 1.83
C ASP A 221 -18.16 16.46 0.49
N LEU A 222 -17.50 15.50 -0.16
CA LEU A 222 -18.01 14.80 -1.35
C LEU A 222 -19.10 13.76 -1.03
N GLY A 223 -19.34 13.46 0.24
CA GLY A 223 -20.33 12.49 0.69
C GLY A 223 -19.82 11.06 0.82
N LEU A 224 -18.50 10.82 0.83
CA LEU A 224 -17.97 9.48 1.11
C LEU A 224 -18.25 9.09 2.57
N SER A 225 -18.64 7.83 2.77
CA SER A 225 -18.81 7.30 4.13
C SER A 225 -17.47 7.10 4.82
N ARG A 226 -17.47 6.99 6.16
CA ARG A 226 -16.24 6.67 6.92
C ARG A 226 -15.63 5.33 6.51
N GLN A 227 -16.44 4.35 6.13
CA GLN A 227 -15.96 3.05 5.68
C GLN A 227 -15.23 3.18 4.33
N ASP A 228 -15.82 3.91 3.38
CA ASP A 228 -15.20 4.14 2.07
C ASP A 228 -13.90 4.92 2.20
N LEU A 229 -13.83 5.89 3.12
CA LEU A 229 -12.61 6.63 3.39
C LEU A 229 -11.53 5.75 4.00
N ASN A 230 -11.88 4.88 4.96
CA ASN A 230 -10.90 3.95 5.53
C ASN A 230 -10.34 3.01 4.46
N ILE A 231 -11.17 2.53 3.53
CA ILE A 231 -10.73 1.71 2.40
C ILE A 231 -9.91 2.56 1.40
N ALA A 232 -10.30 3.80 1.15
CA ALA A 232 -9.53 4.68 0.26
C ALA A 232 -8.13 4.98 0.82
N LEU A 233 -7.99 5.11 2.13
CA LEU A 233 -6.70 5.34 2.79
C LEU A 233 -5.77 4.14 2.75
N THR A 234 -6.24 2.93 2.45
CA THR A 234 -5.38 1.73 2.29
C THR A 234 -4.76 1.62 0.90
N THR A 235 -5.05 2.58 -0.01
CA THR A 235 -4.45 2.60 -1.34
C THR A 235 -3.80 3.97 -1.64
N PRO A 236 -2.49 4.03 -1.99
CA PRO A 236 -1.82 5.30 -2.26
C PRO A 236 -2.45 6.09 -3.41
N ALA A 237 -2.91 5.38 -4.44
CA ALA A 237 -3.54 5.99 -5.61
C ALA A 237 -4.82 6.74 -5.26
N ALA A 238 -5.63 6.22 -4.33
CA ALA A 238 -6.87 6.87 -3.90
C ALA A 238 -6.58 8.15 -3.11
N ILE A 239 -5.59 8.14 -2.22
CA ILE A 239 -5.11 9.34 -1.51
C ILE A 239 -4.66 10.41 -2.51
N ILE A 240 -3.82 10.03 -3.49
CA ILE A 240 -3.32 10.95 -4.51
C ILE A 240 -4.45 11.51 -5.37
N ALA A 241 -5.43 10.67 -5.74
CA ALA A 241 -6.57 11.10 -6.53
C ALA A 241 -7.44 12.11 -5.77
N LEU A 242 -7.76 11.84 -4.51
CA LEU A 242 -8.54 12.75 -3.66
C LEU A 242 -7.80 14.05 -3.41
N GLU A 243 -6.49 14.03 -3.15
CA GLU A 243 -5.70 15.24 -2.95
C GLU A 243 -5.62 16.09 -4.22
N LYS A 244 -5.48 15.46 -5.39
CA LYS A 244 -5.53 16.16 -6.69
C LYS A 244 -6.89 16.79 -6.93
N ALA A 245 -7.98 16.07 -6.64
CA ALA A 245 -9.34 16.58 -6.78
C ALA A 245 -9.58 17.77 -5.84
N ARG A 246 -9.16 17.66 -4.56
CA ARG A 246 -9.21 18.75 -3.58
C ARG A 246 -8.48 20.00 -4.08
N ARG A 247 -7.22 19.86 -4.50
CA ARG A 247 -6.42 20.97 -5.04
C ARG A 247 -7.05 21.57 -6.29
N TRP A 248 -7.62 20.75 -7.17
CA TRP A 248 -8.31 21.22 -8.36
C TRP A 248 -9.53 22.08 -7.99
N ASP A 249 -10.38 21.62 -7.09
CA ASP A 249 -11.54 22.37 -6.62
C ASP A 249 -11.15 23.68 -5.95
N GLU A 250 -10.11 23.68 -5.12
CA GLU A 250 -9.58 24.89 -4.50
C GLU A 250 -9.10 25.90 -5.56
N LEU A 251 -8.40 25.43 -6.59
CA LEU A 251 -7.98 26.28 -7.71
C LEU A 251 -9.19 26.84 -8.47
N GLN A 252 -10.21 26.03 -8.76
CA GLN A 252 -11.41 26.51 -9.44
C GLN A 252 -12.14 27.58 -8.62
N LYS A 253 -12.24 27.40 -7.30
CA LYS A 253 -12.81 28.38 -6.37
C LYS A 253 -11.98 29.68 -6.28
N ALA A 254 -10.65 29.59 -6.42
CA ALA A 254 -9.75 30.73 -6.36
C ALA A 254 -9.67 31.55 -7.66
N LYS A 255 -9.87 30.93 -8.84
CA LYS A 255 -9.85 31.59 -10.15
C LYS A 255 -10.63 32.92 -10.24
N PRO A 256 -11.91 33.01 -9.82
CA PRO A 256 -12.64 34.27 -9.94
C PRO A 256 -12.07 35.38 -9.06
N LYS A 257 -11.44 35.05 -7.92
CA LYS A 257 -10.77 36.05 -7.06
C LYS A 257 -9.48 36.56 -7.72
N ALA A 258 -8.67 35.67 -8.27
CA ALA A 258 -7.45 36.05 -8.99
C ALA A 258 -7.74 36.91 -10.23
N ILE A 259 -8.84 36.66 -10.94
CA ILE A 259 -9.27 37.49 -12.09
C ILE A 259 -9.68 38.89 -11.61
N LYS A 260 -10.40 39.01 -10.48
CA LYS A 260 -10.78 40.32 -9.92
C LYS A 260 -9.55 41.13 -9.48
N GLU A 261 -8.62 40.51 -8.75
CA GLU A 261 -7.40 41.17 -8.28
C GLU A 261 -6.47 41.62 -9.44
N THR A 262 -6.47 40.89 -10.55
CA THR A 262 -5.68 41.27 -11.75
C THR A 262 -6.33 42.38 -12.57
N VAL A 263 -7.66 42.50 -12.56
CA VAL A 263 -8.38 43.64 -13.17
C VAL A 263 -8.21 44.92 -12.34
N GLU A 264 -8.11 44.80 -11.01
CA GLU A 264 -7.92 45.94 -10.10
C GLU A 264 -6.48 46.46 -10.04
N LYS A 265 -5.48 45.65 -10.42
CA LYS A 265 -4.08 46.13 -10.49
C LYS A 265 -3.90 47.08 -11.68
N PRO A 266 -3.41 48.33 -11.47
CA PRO A 266 -3.15 49.24 -12.56
C PRO A 266 -2.13 48.62 -13.53
N LYS A 267 -2.44 48.70 -14.82
CA LYS A 267 -1.61 48.15 -15.90
C LYS A 267 -0.22 48.79 -15.82
N VAL A 268 0.75 48.05 -15.29
CA VAL A 268 2.13 48.51 -15.26
C VAL A 268 2.65 48.52 -16.69
N PHE A 269 3.14 49.69 -17.11
CA PHE A 269 3.79 49.85 -18.40
C PHE A 269 5.03 48.94 -18.45
N THR A 270 5.19 48.19 -19.54
CA THR A 270 6.40 47.38 -19.78
C THR A 270 7.65 48.28 -19.73
N PRO A 271 8.77 47.84 -19.14
CA PRO A 271 10.02 48.61 -19.15
C PRO A 271 10.40 48.97 -20.60
N GLY A 272 10.45 50.26 -20.93
CA GLY A 272 10.68 50.76 -22.29
C GLY A 272 9.45 51.29 -23.02
N ALA A 273 8.24 51.17 -22.46
CA ALA A 273 7.08 51.90 -22.96
C ALA A 273 7.24 53.39 -22.64
N LYS A 274 7.36 54.23 -23.67
CA LYS A 274 7.31 55.69 -23.54
C LYS A 274 6.09 56.07 -22.68
N PRO A 275 6.23 56.98 -21.70
CA PRO A 275 5.08 57.46 -20.95
C PRO A 275 4.03 57.92 -21.95
N GLY A 276 2.83 57.36 -21.84
CA GLY A 276 1.73 57.60 -22.77
C GLY A 276 1.62 59.10 -23.00
N GLY A 277 1.97 59.53 -24.21
CA GLY A 277 1.75 60.89 -24.64
C GLY A 277 0.28 61.18 -24.39
N LYS A 278 0.02 62.17 -23.53
CA LYS A 278 -1.30 62.74 -23.26
C LYS A 278 -2.10 62.63 -24.56
N ASN A 279 -3.16 61.82 -24.58
CA ASN A 279 -4.05 61.72 -25.74
C ASN A 279 -4.47 63.16 -26.07
N SER A 280 -3.74 63.79 -26.99
CA SER A 280 -4.04 65.10 -27.51
C SER A 280 -5.25 64.85 -28.37
N VAL A 281 -6.42 64.82 -27.73
CA VAL A 281 -7.68 64.73 -28.42
C VAL A 281 -7.67 65.91 -29.37
N ASP A 282 -7.59 65.60 -30.66
CA ASP A 282 -7.45 66.62 -31.70
C ASP A 282 -8.57 67.65 -31.52
N PRO A 283 -8.23 68.93 -31.25
CA PRO A 283 -9.23 69.96 -30.97
C PRO A 283 -10.23 70.09 -32.13
N THR A 284 -9.83 69.73 -33.35
CA THR A 284 -10.72 69.69 -34.50
C THR A 284 -11.77 68.59 -34.38
N ARG A 285 -11.38 67.37 -33.97
CA ARG A 285 -12.30 66.25 -33.78
C ARG A 285 -13.31 66.53 -32.67
N THR A 286 -12.89 67.19 -31.59
CA THR A 286 -13.82 67.54 -30.50
C THR A 286 -14.82 68.60 -30.92
N ALA A 287 -14.39 69.65 -31.64
CA ALA A 287 -15.27 70.69 -32.15
C ALA A 287 -16.27 70.16 -33.19
N ILE A 288 -15.83 69.29 -34.10
CA ILE A 288 -16.72 68.63 -35.08
C ILE A 288 -17.74 67.72 -34.39
N ASN A 289 -17.33 66.98 -33.36
CA ASN A 289 -18.26 66.10 -32.62
C ASN A 289 -19.31 66.89 -31.84
N ARG A 290 -18.95 68.05 -31.27
CA ARG A 290 -19.92 68.93 -30.62
C ARG A 290 -20.94 69.49 -31.61
N LEU A 291 -20.49 69.98 -32.77
CA LEU A 291 -21.37 70.42 -33.84
C LEU A 291 -22.36 69.33 -34.24
N ARG A 292 -21.91 68.08 -34.40
CA ARG A 292 -22.79 66.95 -34.73
C ARG A 292 -23.85 66.66 -33.66
N GLN A 293 -23.57 66.98 -32.40
CA GLN A 293 -24.48 66.73 -31.28
C GLN A 293 -25.47 67.87 -31.06
N THR A 294 -25.02 69.12 -31.20
CA THR A 294 -25.81 70.30 -30.84
C THR A 294 -26.47 70.97 -32.04
N ASN A 295 -25.94 70.79 -33.26
CA ASN A 295 -26.34 71.49 -34.49
C ASN A 295 -26.51 73.02 -34.30
N SER A 296 -25.73 73.61 -33.40
CA SER A 296 -25.75 75.05 -33.14
C SER A 296 -24.86 75.82 -34.10
N ASN A 297 -25.28 77.04 -34.45
CA ASN A 297 -24.49 77.96 -35.27
C ASN A 297 -23.15 78.33 -34.58
N GLU A 298 -23.11 78.38 -33.25
CA GLU A 298 -21.89 78.69 -32.49
C GLU A 298 -20.85 77.57 -32.56
N ASP A 299 -21.29 76.31 -32.43
CA ASP A 299 -20.43 75.15 -32.57
C ASP A 299 -19.94 74.95 -34.01
N ALA A 300 -20.71 75.40 -35.00
CA ALA A 300 -20.30 75.41 -36.41
C ALA A 300 -19.12 76.35 -36.64
N VAL A 301 -19.18 77.55 -36.07
CA VAL A 301 -18.08 78.53 -36.11
C VAL A 301 -16.85 78.01 -35.36
N ALA A 302 -17.04 77.37 -34.20
CA ALA A 302 -15.94 76.77 -33.45
C ALA A 302 -15.25 75.63 -34.22
N ALA A 303 -16.01 74.76 -34.88
CA ALA A 303 -15.49 73.70 -35.74
C ALA A 303 -14.69 74.28 -36.91
N LEU A 304 -15.22 75.27 -37.62
CA LEU A 304 -14.52 75.95 -38.72
C LEU A 304 -13.25 76.66 -38.27
N LYS A 305 -13.29 77.33 -37.10
CA LYS A 305 -12.11 78.00 -36.52
C LYS A 305 -11.03 76.98 -36.14
N SER A 306 -11.41 75.81 -35.64
CA SER A 306 -10.45 74.74 -35.33
C SER A 306 -9.80 74.14 -36.60
N LEU A 307 -10.50 74.14 -37.73
CA LEU A 307 -9.99 73.62 -39.01
C LEU A 307 -9.01 74.59 -39.69
N ARG A 308 -9.21 75.89 -39.49
CA ARG A 308 -8.32 76.94 -39.96
C ARG A 308 -7.14 77.07 -39.00
N ARG A 309 -6.05 76.34 -39.26
CA ARG A 309 -4.77 76.56 -38.56
C ARG A 309 -4.36 78.05 -38.68
N PRO A 310 -3.92 78.70 -37.59
CA PRO A 310 -3.21 79.95 -37.72
C PRO A 310 -1.90 79.68 -38.48
N ASN A 311 -1.63 80.45 -39.54
CA ASN A 311 -0.29 80.54 -40.12
C ASN A 311 0.66 81.16 -39.11
#